data_AF-A0AAX3YEA5-F1
#
_entry.id   AF-A0AAX3YEA5-F1
#
_cell.length_a   1.000
_cell.length_b   1.000
_cell.length_c   1.000
_cell.angle_alpha   90.00
_cell.angle_beta   90.00
_cell.angle_gamma   90.00
#
_symmetry.space_group_name_H-M   'P 1'
#
loop_
_entity.id
_entity.type
_entity.pdbx_description
1 polymer ?
#
loop_
_entity_poly.entity_id
_entity_poly.type
_entity_poly.pdbx_seq_one_letter_code
_entity_poly.pdbx_strand_id
1 'polypeptide(L)'
;MPDAALTQLLSDAIAKADPEIDPGLDHDPAAYLALVRLTSQARESVDELLVSAIAAARSAGHSWDTVGAALGMSRQAAQQRFGKRIGDAPDTDPDGRTRRLTPLTAFNEMRILNHAGSYGWHSVGFGTLFHTVRKSEEQWEHTRVSAPASRQKLEADGWQKVGTLWFPWAYFKRPLGIPALPEPVSGDYLMEP
;
A
#
# COMPACT_ATOMS: atom_id res chain seq x y z
N MET A 1 24.36 -13.38 1.46
CA MET A 1 24.75 -12.74 0.19
C MET A 1 23.48 -12.11 -0.37
N PRO A 2 23.46 -10.81 -0.69
CA PRO A 2 22.34 -10.25 -1.42
C PRO A 2 22.16 -11.05 -2.71
N ASP A 3 20.91 -11.29 -3.09
CA ASP A 3 20.59 -11.95 -4.35
C ASP A 3 21.09 -11.05 -5.49
N ALA A 4 22.10 -11.52 -6.23
CA ALA A 4 22.72 -10.74 -7.30
C ALA A 4 21.70 -10.31 -8.36
N ALA A 5 20.64 -11.09 -8.57
CA ALA A 5 19.57 -10.74 -9.48
C ALA A 5 18.74 -9.54 -8.95
N LEU A 6 18.44 -9.53 -7.64
CA LEU A 6 17.70 -8.43 -7.02
C LEU A 6 18.52 -7.14 -7.03
N THR A 7 19.81 -7.21 -6.73
CA THR A 7 20.71 -6.05 -6.78
C THR A 7 20.77 -5.46 -8.18
N GLN A 8 20.83 -6.30 -9.22
CA GLN A 8 20.79 -5.83 -10.60
C GLN A 8 19.45 -5.15 -10.93
N LEU A 9 18.32 -5.76 -10.58
CA LEU A 9 16.99 -5.19 -10.83
C LEU A 9 16.79 -3.83 -10.16
N LEU A 10 17.29 -3.65 -8.93
CA LEU A 10 17.23 -2.37 -8.22
C LEU A 10 18.13 -1.33 -8.89
N SER A 11 19.33 -1.73 -9.33
CA SER A 11 20.25 -0.84 -10.06
C SER A 11 19.61 -0.35 -11.36
N ASP A 12 19.01 -1.25 -12.13
CA ASP A 12 18.30 -0.92 -13.37
C ASP A 12 17.09 -0.01 -13.11
N ALA A 13 16.35 -0.24 -12.02
CA ALA A 13 15.22 0.59 -11.64
C ALA A 13 15.64 2.02 -11.26
N ILE A 14 16.76 2.16 -10.54
CA ILE A 14 17.35 3.46 -10.18
C ILE A 14 17.81 4.20 -11.44
N ALA A 15 18.52 3.54 -12.34
CA ALA A 15 18.95 4.14 -13.62
C ALA A 15 17.76 4.59 -14.49
N LYS A 16 16.67 3.83 -14.49
CA LYS A 16 15.43 4.20 -15.21
C LYS A 16 14.65 5.34 -14.55
N ALA A 17 14.80 5.53 -13.24
CA ALA A 17 14.10 6.59 -12.51
C ALA A 17 14.68 7.98 -12.83
N ASP A 18 15.97 8.06 -13.16
CA ASP A 18 16.63 9.27 -13.63
C ASP A 18 17.66 8.95 -14.73
N PRO A 19 17.23 9.01 -16.01
CA PRO A 19 18.09 8.67 -17.15
C PRO A 19 19.31 9.59 -17.33
N GLU A 20 19.30 10.80 -16.73
CA GLU A 20 20.37 11.78 -16.89
C GLU A 20 21.52 11.60 -15.89
N ILE A 21 21.34 10.75 -14.87
CA ILE A 21 22.39 10.48 -13.88
C ILE A 21 23.60 9.84 -14.55
N ASP A 22 23.42 8.79 -15.36
CA ASP A 22 24.53 8.02 -15.93
C ASP A 22 25.43 8.86 -16.86
N PRO A 23 24.89 9.63 -17.84
CA PRO A 23 25.70 10.57 -18.61
C PRO A 23 26.37 11.67 -17.76
N GLY A 24 25.74 12.07 -16.65
CA GLY A 24 26.27 13.08 -15.75
C GLY A 24 27.48 12.61 -14.94
N LEU A 25 27.61 11.31 -14.64
CA LEU A 25 28.70 10.77 -13.81
C LEU A 25 30.08 10.91 -14.45
N ASP A 26 30.15 10.94 -15.78
CA ASP A 26 31.40 11.10 -16.53
C ASP A 26 31.88 12.57 -16.61
N HIS A 27 31.00 13.54 -16.34
CA HIS A 27 31.23 14.94 -16.69
C HIS A 27 30.92 15.95 -15.58
N ASP A 28 30.14 15.57 -14.56
CA ASP A 28 29.71 16.45 -13.48
C ASP A 28 29.87 15.78 -12.09
N PRO A 29 30.79 16.26 -11.24
CA PRO A 29 30.89 15.80 -9.86
C PRO A 29 29.60 15.91 -9.05
N ALA A 30 28.69 16.83 -9.38
CA ALA A 30 27.39 16.96 -8.71
C ALA A 30 26.44 15.78 -9.02
N ALA A 31 26.64 15.05 -10.11
CA ALA A 31 25.89 13.84 -10.46
C ALA A 31 26.05 12.74 -9.40
N TYR A 32 27.23 12.63 -8.77
CA TYR A 32 27.44 11.68 -7.65
C TYR A 32 26.57 12.02 -6.44
N LEU A 33 26.37 13.31 -6.14
CA LEU A 33 25.45 13.72 -5.07
C LEU A 33 23.99 13.48 -5.46
N ALA A 34 23.63 13.62 -6.74
CA ALA A 34 22.30 13.24 -7.24
C ALA A 34 22.04 11.74 -7.09
N LEU A 35 23.01 10.90 -7.43
CA LEU A 35 22.95 9.45 -7.22
C LEU A 35 22.77 9.08 -5.74
N VAL A 36 23.49 9.74 -4.83
CA VAL A 36 23.30 9.54 -3.37
C VAL A 36 21.87 9.90 -2.94
N ARG A 37 21.32 11.02 -3.44
CA ARG A 37 19.93 11.40 -3.12
C ARG A 37 18.93 10.39 -3.67
N LEU A 38 19.09 9.96 -4.93
CA LEU A 38 18.17 9.03 -5.56
C LEU A 38 18.22 7.65 -4.89
N THR A 39 19.40 7.15 -4.59
CA THR A 39 19.55 5.87 -3.85
C THR A 39 19.00 5.97 -2.43
N SER A 40 19.11 7.12 -1.76
CA SER A 40 18.43 7.36 -0.47
C SER A 40 16.91 7.32 -0.59
N GLN A 41 16.34 7.95 -1.63
CA GLN A 41 14.89 7.89 -1.88
C GLN A 41 14.43 6.46 -2.19
N ALA A 42 15.19 5.73 -3.01
CA ALA A 42 14.91 4.32 -3.29
C ALA A 42 14.95 3.48 -2.00
N ARG A 43 15.90 3.74 -1.10
CA ARG A 43 15.96 3.08 0.21
C ARG A 43 14.73 3.36 1.07
N GLU A 44 14.24 4.61 1.08
CA GLU A 44 13.01 4.97 1.80
C GLU A 44 11.80 4.21 1.24
N SER A 45 11.65 4.15 -0.09
CA SER A 45 10.59 3.36 -0.74
C SER A 45 10.69 1.86 -0.42
N VAL A 46 11.90 1.30 -0.40
CA VAL A 46 12.11 -0.11 -0.02
C VAL A 46 11.80 -0.34 1.46
N ASP A 47 12.13 0.60 2.35
CA ASP A 47 11.77 0.52 3.77
C ASP A 47 10.24 0.54 3.97
N GLU A 48 9.50 1.31 3.17
CA GLU A 48 8.03 1.30 3.16
C GLU A 48 7.45 -0.03 2.66
N LEU A 49 8.02 -0.59 1.60
CA LEU A 49 7.67 -1.92 1.10
C LEU A 49 7.96 -3.00 2.15
N LEU A 50 9.04 -2.87 2.91
CA LEU A 50 9.36 -3.78 4.01
C LEU A 50 8.34 -3.69 5.15
N VAL A 51 7.97 -2.47 5.58
CA VAL A 51 6.88 -2.27 6.54
C VAL A 51 5.60 -2.91 6.01
N SER A 52 5.38 -2.85 4.70
CA SER A 52 4.27 -3.51 4.01
C SER A 52 4.31 -5.03 4.05
N ALA A 53 5.45 -5.64 3.78
CA ALA A 53 5.61 -7.08 3.92
C ALA A 53 5.41 -7.54 5.37
N ILE A 54 5.93 -6.78 6.35
CA ILE A 54 5.83 -7.11 7.77
C ILE A 54 4.38 -7.08 8.25
N ALA A 55 3.63 -6.02 7.98
CA ALA A 55 2.26 -5.97 8.46
C ALA A 55 1.35 -6.98 7.73
N ALA A 56 1.63 -7.29 6.45
CA ALA A 56 0.99 -8.42 5.77
C ALA A 56 1.26 -9.74 6.50
N ALA A 57 2.51 -10.03 6.87
CA ALA A 57 2.87 -11.23 7.64
C ALA A 57 2.19 -11.26 9.02
N ARG A 58 2.12 -10.12 9.72
CA ARG A 58 1.39 -9.99 10.99
C ARG A 58 -0.09 -10.28 10.82
N SER A 59 -0.70 -9.76 9.76
CA SER A 59 -2.11 -9.99 9.44
C SER A 59 -2.39 -11.46 9.12
N ALA A 60 -1.43 -12.16 8.49
CA ALA A 60 -1.46 -13.60 8.22
C ALA A 60 -1.27 -14.47 9.49
N GLY A 61 -1.15 -13.86 10.67
CA GLY A 61 -1.03 -14.56 11.95
C GLY A 61 0.40 -14.78 12.43
N HIS A 62 1.42 -14.36 11.69
CA HIS A 62 2.81 -14.52 12.13
C HIS A 62 3.13 -13.64 13.34
N SER A 63 3.84 -14.21 14.30
CA SER A 63 4.26 -13.51 15.51
C SER A 63 5.41 -12.53 15.23
N TRP A 64 5.60 -11.54 16.11
CA TRP A 64 6.80 -10.69 16.07
C TRP A 64 8.11 -11.45 16.21
N ASP A 65 8.08 -12.63 16.83
CA ASP A 65 9.24 -13.50 16.96
C ASP A 65 9.62 -14.10 15.60
N THR A 66 8.62 -14.61 14.87
CA THR A 66 8.78 -15.12 13.49
C THR A 66 9.25 -14.03 12.53
N VAL A 67 8.69 -12.81 12.64
CA VAL A 67 9.13 -11.67 11.83
C VAL A 67 10.57 -11.28 12.16
N GLY A 68 10.93 -11.22 13.44
CA GLY A 68 12.30 -10.93 13.87
C GLY A 68 13.29 -11.95 13.30
N ALA A 69 12.98 -13.24 13.43
CA ALA A 69 13.79 -14.32 12.87
C ALA A 69 13.99 -14.20 11.36
N ALA A 70 12.93 -13.87 10.60
CA ALA A 70 13.01 -13.66 9.15
C ALA A 70 13.89 -12.46 8.76
N LEU A 71 13.99 -11.45 9.63
CA LEU A 71 14.82 -10.26 9.42
C LEU A 71 16.20 -10.36 10.08
N GLY A 72 16.54 -11.50 10.67
CA GLY A 72 17.81 -11.69 11.39
C GLY A 72 17.97 -10.81 12.64
N MET A 73 16.87 -10.48 13.31
CA MET A 73 16.86 -9.64 14.53
C MET A 73 15.98 -10.23 15.64
N SER A 74 16.12 -9.72 16.86
CA SER A 74 15.29 -10.17 17.98
C SER A 74 13.84 -9.70 17.82
N ARG A 75 12.89 -10.42 18.46
CA ARG A 75 11.48 -10.01 18.57
C ARG A 75 11.33 -8.56 19.03
N GLN A 76 12.06 -8.17 20.08
CA GLN A 76 11.98 -6.83 20.66
C GLN A 76 12.49 -5.76 19.69
N ALA A 77 13.60 -6.03 18.98
CA ALA A 77 14.12 -5.12 17.97
C ALA A 77 13.12 -4.92 16.81
N ALA A 78 12.49 -6.00 16.34
CA ALA A 78 11.46 -5.94 15.31
C ALA A 78 10.23 -5.13 15.77
N GLN A 79 9.71 -5.42 16.97
CA GLN A 79 8.55 -4.72 17.52
C GLN A 79 8.82 -3.22 17.74
N GLN A 80 10.00 -2.87 18.26
CA GLN A 80 10.38 -1.47 18.50
C GLN A 80 10.49 -0.68 17.19
N ARG A 81 11.13 -1.28 16.16
CA ARG A 81 11.41 -0.60 14.89
C ARG A 81 10.17 -0.48 14.00
N PHE A 82 9.33 -1.51 13.94
CA PHE A 82 8.24 -1.59 12.97
C PHE A 82 6.85 -1.49 13.60
N GLY A 83 6.70 -1.74 14.91
CA GLY A 83 5.39 -1.76 15.57
C GLY A 83 4.65 -0.42 15.53
N LYS A 84 5.36 0.71 15.65
CA LYS A 84 4.75 2.06 15.59
C LYS A 84 4.42 2.50 14.17
N ARG A 85 5.31 2.22 13.21
CA ARG A 85 5.13 2.62 11.79
C ARG A 85 3.90 1.99 11.12
N ILE A 86 3.44 0.86 11.65
CA ILE A 86 2.24 0.19 11.19
C ILE A 86 0.94 0.95 11.61
N GLY A 87 1.00 1.89 12.58
CA GLY A 87 -0.16 2.61 13.13
C GLY A 87 -0.43 4.05 12.64
N ASP A 88 0.55 4.77 12.09
CA ASP A 88 0.63 6.25 12.23
C ASP A 88 0.19 7.17 11.04
N ALA A 89 -0.56 6.74 10.01
CA ALA A 89 -1.04 7.69 8.97
C ALA A 89 -2.19 8.61 9.46
N PRO A 90 -2.38 9.83 8.90
CA PRO A 90 -3.46 10.73 9.32
C PRO A 90 -4.86 10.18 8.97
N ASP A 91 -5.83 10.36 9.87
CA ASP A 91 -7.11 9.64 9.86
C ASP A 91 -8.25 10.29 9.06
N THR A 92 -8.23 11.60 8.79
CA THR A 92 -9.35 12.30 8.13
C THR A 92 -8.89 13.64 7.50
N ASP A 93 -9.42 13.95 6.31
CA ASP A 93 -9.30 15.26 5.64
C ASP A 93 -10.32 16.25 6.25
N PRO A 94 -10.04 17.55 6.47
CA PRO A 94 -10.96 18.54 7.05
C PRO A 94 -12.42 18.51 6.57
N ASP A 95 -12.67 18.15 5.31
CA ASP A 95 -14.03 18.06 4.75
C ASP A 95 -14.80 16.80 5.18
N GLY A 96 -14.18 15.87 5.92
CA GLY A 96 -14.79 14.62 6.37
C GLY A 96 -15.12 13.63 5.23
N ARG A 97 -14.82 14.01 3.98
CA ARG A 97 -15.06 13.21 2.77
C ARG A 97 -13.97 12.18 2.50
N THR A 98 -12.89 12.19 3.28
CA THR A 98 -11.82 11.20 3.23
C THR A 98 -11.61 10.62 4.62
N ARG A 99 -11.61 9.29 4.74
CA ARG A 99 -11.38 8.57 6.01
C ARG A 99 -10.32 7.51 5.84
N ARG A 100 -9.61 7.19 6.92
CA ARG A 100 -8.72 6.04 6.99
C ARG A 100 -9.41 4.87 7.69
N LEU A 101 -9.54 3.75 6.99
CA LEU A 101 -10.03 2.50 7.56
C LEU A 101 -8.85 1.71 8.10
N THR A 102 -8.83 1.48 9.40
CA THR A 102 -7.77 0.78 10.14
C THR A 102 -8.35 0.24 11.47
N PRO A 103 -7.88 -0.90 12.00
CA PRO A 103 -6.91 -1.82 11.41
C PRO A 103 -7.57 -2.75 10.38
N LEU A 104 -6.99 -2.83 9.19
CA LEU A 104 -7.34 -3.82 8.17
C LEU A 104 -6.29 -4.94 8.15
N THR A 105 -6.74 -6.12 7.76
CA THR A 105 -5.93 -7.33 7.60
C THR A 105 -6.24 -7.92 6.24
N ALA A 106 -5.35 -8.76 5.73
CA ALA A 106 -5.59 -9.43 4.47
C ALA A 106 -6.87 -10.30 4.43
N PHE A 107 -7.47 -10.59 5.58
CA PHE A 107 -8.66 -11.42 5.73
C PHE A 107 -9.96 -10.62 5.87
N ASN A 108 -9.95 -9.45 6.53
CA ASN A 108 -11.17 -8.65 6.76
C ASN A 108 -11.32 -7.50 5.75
N GLU A 109 -10.25 -7.09 5.09
CA GLU A 109 -10.16 -5.87 4.29
C GLU A 109 -11.20 -5.81 3.17
N MET A 110 -11.37 -6.87 2.36
CA MET A 110 -12.36 -6.87 1.27
C MET A 110 -13.79 -6.77 1.78
N ARG A 111 -14.08 -7.46 2.90
CA ARG A 111 -15.41 -7.40 3.52
C ARG A 111 -15.70 -5.98 4.03
N ILE A 112 -14.73 -5.38 4.72
CA ILE A 112 -14.85 -4.01 5.24
C ILE A 112 -14.98 -3.00 4.10
N LEU A 113 -14.17 -3.13 3.05
CA LEU A 113 -14.23 -2.22 1.90
C LEU A 113 -15.55 -2.33 1.13
N ASN A 114 -16.05 -3.53 0.86
CA ASN A 114 -17.35 -3.71 0.20
C ASN A 114 -18.51 -3.22 1.06
N HIS A 115 -18.44 -3.41 2.38
CA HIS A 115 -19.40 -2.84 3.32
C HIS A 115 -19.38 -1.30 3.25
N ALA A 116 -18.20 -0.69 3.37
CA ALA A 116 -18.03 0.75 3.23
C ALA A 116 -18.50 1.25 1.84
N GLY A 117 -18.26 0.44 0.80
CA GLY A 117 -18.69 0.65 -0.57
C GLY A 117 -20.20 0.72 -0.73
N SER A 118 -20.98 -0.02 0.07
CA SER A 118 -22.45 0.09 0.08
C SER A 118 -22.95 1.46 0.57
N TYR A 119 -22.16 2.14 1.41
CA TYR A 119 -22.38 3.52 1.82
C TYR A 119 -21.59 4.50 0.95
N GLY A 120 -21.12 4.11 -0.23
CA GLY A 120 -20.46 5.00 -1.18
C GLY A 120 -19.05 5.45 -0.82
N TRP A 121 -18.39 4.76 0.12
CA TRP A 121 -16.96 4.93 0.37
C TRP A 121 -16.14 4.07 -0.58
N HIS A 122 -15.24 4.70 -1.32
CA HIS A 122 -14.36 3.97 -2.24
C HIS A 122 -12.90 4.21 -1.92
N SER A 123 -12.08 3.17 -2.00
CA SER A 123 -10.65 3.33 -1.77
C SER A 123 -10.00 4.26 -2.82
N VAL A 124 -9.09 5.11 -2.35
CA VAL A 124 -8.29 6.04 -3.17
C VAL A 124 -6.79 5.89 -2.91
N GLY A 125 -6.43 5.27 -1.80
CA GLY A 125 -5.07 4.91 -1.45
C GLY A 125 -5.10 3.77 -0.45
N PHE A 126 -3.98 3.08 -0.30
CA PHE A 126 -3.84 2.00 0.65
C PHE A 126 -2.39 1.93 1.14
N GLY A 127 -2.25 1.46 2.37
CA GLY A 127 -1.01 1.00 2.95
C GLY A 127 -1.24 -0.37 3.56
N THR A 128 -0.32 -0.83 4.38
CA THR A 128 -0.30 -2.24 4.77
C THR A 128 -1.50 -2.74 5.55
N LEU A 129 -2.00 -1.92 6.47
CA LEU A 129 -3.14 -2.24 7.34
C LEU A 129 -4.23 -1.18 7.25
N PHE A 130 -4.20 -0.36 6.20
CA PHE A 130 -5.19 0.68 6.05
C PHE A 130 -5.53 0.93 4.60
N HIS A 131 -6.77 1.37 4.40
CA HIS A 131 -7.21 1.98 3.17
C HIS A 131 -7.65 3.40 3.46
N THR A 132 -7.17 4.34 2.65
CA THR A 132 -7.77 5.67 2.56
C THR A 132 -8.97 5.55 1.64
N VAL A 133 -10.15 5.90 2.13
CA VAL A 133 -11.41 5.87 1.40
C VAL A 133 -11.96 7.28 1.25
N ARG A 134 -12.64 7.53 0.13
CA ARG A 134 -13.30 8.79 -0.17
C ARG A 134 -14.79 8.58 -0.41
N LYS A 135 -15.60 9.52 0.06
CA LYS A 135 -17.06 9.49 -0.03
C LYS A 135 -17.55 9.94 -1.40
N SER A 136 -18.48 9.18 -1.96
CA SER A 136 -19.23 9.46 -3.18
C SER A 136 -20.74 9.19 -2.99
N GLU A 137 -21.54 9.51 -4.00
CA GLU A 137 -23.00 9.35 -3.99
C GLU A 137 -23.46 7.96 -4.46
N GLU A 138 -22.53 7.14 -4.96
CA GLU A 138 -22.80 5.84 -5.56
C GLU A 138 -22.08 4.72 -4.82
N GLN A 139 -22.58 3.49 -4.93
CA GLN A 139 -21.99 2.31 -4.31
C GLN A 139 -20.79 1.79 -5.10
N TRP A 140 -19.87 1.17 -4.37
CA TRP A 140 -18.62 0.64 -4.92
C TRP A 140 -18.38 -0.79 -4.51
N GLU A 141 -17.76 -1.54 -5.41
CA GLU A 141 -17.21 -2.86 -5.17
C GLU A 141 -15.68 -2.78 -5.16
N HIS A 142 -15.03 -3.57 -4.31
CA HIS A 142 -13.58 -3.66 -4.16
C HIS A 142 -13.13 -5.11 -4.27
N THR A 143 -12.00 -5.32 -4.94
CA THR A 143 -11.36 -6.63 -5.03
C THR A 143 -9.85 -6.50 -4.95
N ARG A 144 -9.20 -7.58 -4.50
CA ARG A 144 -7.75 -7.69 -4.41
C ARG A 144 -7.26 -8.83 -5.28
N VAL A 145 -6.27 -8.57 -6.10
CA VAL A 145 -5.67 -9.57 -7.00
C VAL A 145 -4.16 -9.63 -6.87
N SER A 146 -3.62 -10.85 -6.88
CA SER A 146 -2.18 -11.13 -6.79
C SER A 146 -1.52 -11.35 -8.16
N ALA A 147 -2.26 -11.80 -9.17
CA ALA A 147 -1.70 -12.22 -10.47
C ALA A 147 -1.82 -11.16 -11.58
N PRO A 148 -0.82 -11.01 -12.47
CA PRO A 148 -0.87 -10.08 -13.61
C PRO A 148 -2.00 -10.34 -14.62
N ALA A 149 -2.25 -11.61 -14.97
CA ALA A 149 -3.26 -11.98 -15.97
C ALA A 149 -4.70 -11.61 -15.55
N SER A 150 -4.98 -11.63 -14.25
CA SER A 150 -6.27 -11.19 -13.69
C SER A 150 -6.47 -9.68 -13.83
N ARG A 151 -5.42 -8.87 -13.99
CA ARG A 151 -5.49 -7.40 -14.00
C ARG A 151 -6.04 -6.85 -15.31
N GLN A 152 -5.52 -7.30 -16.45
CA GLN A 152 -5.99 -6.84 -17.77
C GLN A 152 -7.48 -7.11 -17.98
N LYS A 153 -7.97 -8.26 -17.51
CA LYS A 153 -9.39 -8.60 -17.58
C LYS A 153 -10.25 -7.66 -16.71
N LEU A 154 -9.77 -7.33 -15.50
CA LEU A 154 -10.50 -6.42 -14.61
C LEU A 154 -10.61 -5.01 -15.19
N GLU A 155 -9.55 -4.47 -15.78
CA GLU A 155 -9.60 -3.15 -16.43
C GLU A 155 -10.63 -3.13 -17.58
N ALA A 156 -10.71 -4.22 -18.36
CA ALA A 156 -11.73 -4.37 -19.40
C ALA A 156 -13.17 -4.46 -18.85
N ASP A 157 -13.34 -5.02 -17.64
CA ASP A 157 -14.63 -5.17 -16.95
C ASP A 157 -15.03 -3.92 -16.12
N GLY A 158 -14.38 -2.77 -16.38
CA GLY A 158 -14.67 -1.47 -15.77
C GLY A 158 -14.04 -1.24 -14.39
N TRP A 159 -13.10 -2.09 -13.97
CA TRP A 159 -12.40 -1.91 -12.72
C TRP A 159 -11.28 -0.88 -12.82
N GLN A 160 -11.18 -0.05 -11.78
CA GLN A 160 -10.19 0.99 -11.63
C GLN A 160 -9.15 0.58 -10.60
N LYS A 161 -7.87 0.70 -10.94
CA LYS A 161 -6.78 0.45 -10.00
C LYS A 161 -6.78 1.51 -8.89
N VAL A 162 -6.60 1.07 -7.65
CA VAL A 162 -6.44 1.95 -6.48
C VAL A 162 -4.94 2.19 -6.28
N GLY A 163 -4.51 3.45 -6.26
CA GLY A 163 -3.14 3.86 -5.95
C GLY A 163 -2.06 3.39 -6.95
N THR A 164 -0.81 3.79 -6.68
CA THR A 164 0.35 3.53 -7.56
C THR A 164 1.20 2.34 -7.08
N LEU A 165 1.14 1.99 -5.79
CA LEU A 165 1.95 0.91 -5.22
C LEU A 165 1.58 -0.46 -5.85
N TRP A 166 2.61 -1.18 -6.25
CA TRP A 166 2.57 -2.55 -6.74
C TRP A 166 3.37 -3.40 -5.75
N PHE A 167 2.73 -4.42 -5.15
CA PHE A 167 3.31 -5.70 -4.68
C PHE A 167 2.95 -6.09 -3.22
N PRO A 168 2.65 -7.38 -2.93
CA PRO A 168 2.38 -8.50 -3.87
C PRO A 168 0.96 -8.47 -4.45
N TRP A 169 0.13 -7.51 -4.02
CA TRP A 169 -1.29 -7.44 -4.39
C TRP A 169 -1.59 -6.10 -5.05
N ALA A 170 -2.62 -6.08 -5.87
CA ALA A 170 -3.20 -4.87 -6.43
C ALA A 170 -4.67 -4.79 -6.02
N TYR A 171 -5.10 -3.59 -5.65
CA TYR A 171 -6.48 -3.31 -5.28
C TYR A 171 -7.19 -2.65 -6.45
N PHE A 172 -8.40 -3.11 -6.70
CA PHE A 172 -9.27 -2.59 -7.73
C PHE A 172 -10.60 -2.19 -7.10
N LYS A 173 -11.22 -1.17 -7.68
CA LYS A 173 -12.56 -0.72 -7.33
C LYS A 173 -13.41 -0.54 -8.58
N ARG A 174 -14.73 -0.65 -8.46
CA ARG A 174 -15.64 -0.37 -9.57
C ARG A 174 -16.91 0.30 -9.05
N PRO A 175 -17.40 1.37 -9.71
CA PRO A 175 -18.69 1.95 -9.40
C PRO A 175 -19.80 1.01 -9.85
N LEU A 176 -20.85 0.86 -9.03
CA LEU A 176 -21.99 0.00 -9.35
C LEU A 176 -23.14 0.76 -10.02
N GLY A 177 -23.08 2.10 -10.10
CA GLY A 177 -24.17 2.94 -10.61
C GLY A 177 -25.44 2.90 -9.76
N ILE A 178 -25.37 2.37 -8.54
CA ILE A 178 -26.45 2.30 -7.57
C ILE A 178 -26.22 3.41 -6.53
N PRO A 179 -27.24 4.18 -6.11
CA PRO A 179 -27.09 5.18 -5.06
C PRO A 179 -26.59 4.61 -3.74
N ALA A 180 -25.71 5.35 -3.06
CA ALA A 180 -25.18 4.98 -1.75
C ALA A 180 -26.29 4.86 -0.71
N LEU A 181 -26.16 3.86 0.18
CA LEU A 181 -27.06 3.72 1.32
C LEU A 181 -26.88 4.89 2.31
N PRO A 182 -27.94 5.26 3.04
CA PRO A 182 -27.85 6.27 4.09
C PRO A 182 -26.88 5.82 5.20
N GLU A 183 -26.05 6.73 5.69
CA GLU A 183 -25.09 6.42 6.74
C GLU A 183 -25.80 6.17 8.09
N PRO A 184 -25.44 5.11 8.82
CA PRO A 184 -25.87 4.90 10.19
C PRO A 184 -25.37 6.02 11.12
N VAL A 185 -26.07 6.23 12.23
CA VAL A 185 -25.72 7.26 13.23
C VAL A 185 -24.47 6.86 14.06
N SER A 186 -24.14 5.57 14.12
CA SER A 186 -22.94 5.09 14.81
C SER A 186 -21.67 5.52 14.08
N GLY A 187 -20.65 6.02 14.79
CA GLY A 187 -19.40 6.47 14.19
C GLY A 187 -18.55 5.35 13.56
N ASP A 188 -18.66 4.13 14.11
CA ASP A 188 -17.78 2.99 13.76
C ASP A 188 -18.39 2.01 12.76
N TYR A 189 -19.55 2.36 12.18
CA TYR A 189 -20.32 1.50 11.27
C TYR A 189 -19.54 0.99 10.04
N LEU A 190 -18.45 1.67 9.67
CA LEU A 190 -17.63 1.26 8.53
C LEU A 190 -16.77 0.03 8.84
N MET A 191 -16.44 -0.21 10.12
CA MET A 191 -15.59 -1.33 10.53
C MET A 191 -16.41 -2.57 10.94
N GLU A 192 -17.70 -2.38 11.23
CA GLU A 192 -18.65 -3.42 11.63
C GLU A 192 -19.65 -3.70 10.49
N PRO A 193 -19.51 -4.81 9.75
CA PRO A 193 -20.42 -5.21 8.68
C PRO A 193 -21.80 -5.65 9.18
#